data_AF-A0A8J3T3P3-F1
#
_entry.id   AF-A0A8J3T3P3-F1
#
_cell.length_a   1.000
_cell.length_b   1.000
_cell.length_c   1.000
_cell.angle_alpha   90.00
_cell.angle_beta   90.00
_cell.angle_gamma   90.00
#
_symmetry.space_group_name_H-M   'P 1'
#
loop_
_entity.id
_entity.type
_entity.pdbx_description
1 polymer ?
#
loop_
_entity_poly.entity_id
_entity_poly.type
_entity_poly.pdbx_seq_one_letter_code
_entity_poly.pdbx_strand_id
1 'polypeptide(L)'
;MGVQSWWGNLLQGGLSAVIGGIVAAVTAWAVVTATKRHDRRIALESEARGSGISLMLYLGAVSGHLDKALENGTPVPVITTTPDWLTNVIRAEIAMFSLGREIGKEFSGGVGDLRRSLEIIEGRTPHPDLIQSAASTLDRLIQRLSDRLMEGRHRQ
;
A
#
# COMPACT_ATOMS: atom_id res chain seq x y z
N MET A 1 -2.36 38.08 62.14
CA MET A 1 -2.95 37.70 60.84
C MET A 1 -1.94 38.05 59.74
N GLY A 2 -1.64 37.13 58.81
CA GLY A 2 -1.29 37.54 57.45
C GLY A 2 0.02 37.08 56.80
N VAL A 3 1.05 36.59 57.52
CA VAL A 3 2.34 36.26 56.85
C VAL A 3 2.40 34.82 56.29
N GLN A 4 1.72 33.86 56.92
CA GLN A 4 1.65 32.47 56.42
C GLN A 4 0.79 32.30 55.15
N SER A 5 -0.17 33.22 54.87
CA SER A 5 -1.07 33.09 53.70
C SER A 5 -0.43 33.51 52.38
N TRP A 6 0.57 34.40 52.41
CA TRP A 6 1.20 34.92 51.20
C TRP A 6 2.17 33.90 50.57
N TRP A 7 3.03 33.28 51.37
CA TRP A 7 3.93 32.23 50.89
C TRP A 7 3.19 30.98 50.41
N GLY A 8 2.09 30.60 51.07
CA GLY A 8 1.23 29.51 50.64
C GLY A 8 0.57 29.79 49.28
N ASN A 9 0.05 30.99 49.06
CA ASN A 9 -0.55 31.38 47.78
C ASN A 9 0.47 31.51 46.63
N LEU A 10 1.70 31.97 46.92
CA LEU A 10 2.78 32.01 45.93
C LEU A 10 3.30 30.61 45.57
N LEU A 11 3.45 29.72 46.55
CA LEU A 11 3.84 28.33 46.31
C LEU A 11 2.73 27.56 45.58
N GLN A 12 1.48 27.79 45.92
CA GLN A 12 0.33 27.21 45.24
C GLN A 12 0.18 27.75 43.80
N GLY A 13 0.42 29.04 43.58
CA GLY A 13 0.48 29.66 42.26
C GLY A 13 1.61 29.10 41.39
N GLY A 14 2.82 28.99 41.96
CA GLY A 14 3.98 28.39 41.29
C GLY A 14 3.78 26.91 40.96
N LEU A 15 3.24 26.13 41.89
CA LEU A 15 2.91 24.72 41.66
C LEU A 15 1.82 24.56 40.58
N SER A 16 0.80 25.42 40.56
CA SER A 16 -0.24 25.40 39.53
C SER A 16 0.30 25.76 38.13
N ALA A 17 1.25 26.70 38.05
CA ALA A 17 1.93 27.05 36.81
C ALA A 17 2.83 25.92 36.30
N VAL A 18 3.53 25.21 37.20
CA VAL A 18 4.34 24.03 36.85
C VAL A 18 3.46 22.89 36.34
N ILE A 19 2.35 22.59 37.04
CA ILE A 19 1.40 21.55 36.61
C ILE A 19 0.75 21.93 35.27
N GLY A 20 0.34 23.19 35.09
CA GLY A 20 -0.19 23.69 33.83
C GLY A 20 0.81 23.60 32.67
N GLY A 21 2.08 23.94 32.92
CA GLY A 21 3.16 23.79 31.94
C GLY A 21 3.43 22.33 31.55
N ILE A 22 3.37 21.39 32.50
CA ILE A 22 3.54 19.95 32.24
C ILE A 22 2.40 19.42 31.36
N VAL A 23 1.14 19.76 31.67
CA VAL A 23 -0.01 19.31 30.87
C VAL A 23 0.06 19.85 29.45
N ALA A 24 0.43 21.12 29.28
CA ALA A 24 0.62 21.72 27.96
C ALA A 24 1.72 21.01 27.15
N ALA A 25 2.86 20.68 27.80
CA ALA A 25 3.95 19.97 27.15
C ALA A 25 3.56 18.53 26.73
N VAL A 26 2.83 17.80 27.58
CA VAL A 26 2.33 16.45 27.25
C VAL A 26 1.32 16.51 26.11
N THR A 27 0.43 17.49 26.11
CA THR A 27 -0.57 17.67 25.05
C THR A 27 0.11 18.02 23.73
N ALA A 28 1.07 18.94 23.73
CA ALA A 28 1.86 19.29 22.55
C ALA A 28 2.65 18.08 22.03
N TRP A 29 3.26 17.29 22.90
CA TRP A 29 3.95 16.04 22.51
C TRP A 29 2.98 15.02 21.92
N ALA A 30 1.81 14.83 22.51
CA ALA A 30 0.76 13.95 22.01
C ALA A 30 0.25 14.39 20.63
N VAL A 31 0.03 15.69 20.43
CA VAL A 31 -0.36 16.25 19.13
C VAL A 31 0.76 16.06 18.11
N VAL A 32 2.01 16.42 18.41
CA VAL A 32 3.14 16.27 17.48
C VAL A 32 3.37 14.81 17.10
N THR A 33 3.25 13.89 18.06
CA THR A 33 3.39 12.45 17.77
C THR A 33 2.21 11.92 16.96
N ALA A 34 0.99 12.37 17.23
CA ALA A 34 -0.18 12.04 16.42
C ALA A 34 -0.05 12.58 14.99
N THR A 35 0.35 13.85 14.81
CA THR A 35 0.58 14.47 13.51
C THR A 35 1.69 13.75 12.74
N LYS A 36 2.85 13.47 13.37
CA LYS A 36 3.93 12.71 12.72
C LYS A 36 3.49 11.31 12.28
N ARG A 37 2.66 10.63 13.08
CA ARG A 37 2.10 9.32 12.72
C ARG A 37 1.10 9.44 11.58
N HIS A 38 0.28 10.50 11.58
CA HIS A 38 -0.69 10.78 10.53
C HIS A 38 0.00 11.12 9.20
N ASP A 39 0.99 12.02 9.21
CA ASP A 39 1.78 12.40 8.05
C ASP A 39 2.53 11.20 7.46
N ARG A 40 3.14 10.37 8.33
CA ARG A 40 3.77 9.11 7.90
C ARG A 40 2.77 8.18 7.23
N ARG A 41 1.56 8.06 7.78
CA ARG A 41 0.52 7.22 7.19
C ARG A 41 0.08 7.73 5.82
N ILE A 42 -0.15 9.04 5.67
CA ILE A 42 -0.51 9.65 4.39
C ILE A 42 0.60 9.43 3.35
N ALA A 43 1.86 9.62 3.74
CA ALA A 43 3.00 9.40 2.84
C ALA A 43 3.07 7.95 2.35
N LEU A 44 2.93 6.97 3.26
CA LEU A 44 2.89 5.55 2.91
C LEU A 44 1.69 5.19 2.03
N GLU A 45 0.51 5.77 2.32
CA GLU A 45 -0.68 5.57 1.49
C GLU A 45 -0.50 6.13 0.07
N SER A 46 0.13 7.31 -0.06
CA SER A 46 0.45 7.90 -1.36
C SER A 46 1.46 7.08 -2.15
N GLU A 47 2.53 6.62 -1.51
CA GLU A 47 3.55 5.77 -2.15
C GLU A 47 2.96 4.42 -2.59
N ALA A 48 2.09 3.85 -1.76
CA ALA A 48 1.44 2.60 -2.09
C ALA A 48 0.44 2.74 -3.25
N ARG A 49 -0.29 3.86 -3.33
CA ARG A 49 -1.12 4.17 -4.50
C ARG A 49 -0.29 4.34 -5.75
N GLY A 50 0.79 5.11 -5.69
CA GLY A 50 1.68 5.31 -6.84
C GLY A 50 2.24 3.99 -7.35
N SER A 51 2.70 3.14 -6.45
CA SER A 51 3.23 1.81 -6.80
C SER A 51 2.13 0.88 -7.35
N GLY A 52 0.93 0.92 -6.78
CA GLY A 52 -0.22 0.16 -7.28
C GLY A 52 -0.66 0.59 -8.68
N ILE A 53 -0.67 1.90 -8.98
CA ILE A 53 -0.99 2.42 -10.32
C ILE A 53 0.06 1.98 -11.33
N SER A 54 1.35 2.11 -11.01
CA SER A 54 2.43 1.65 -11.90
C SER A 54 2.31 0.17 -12.24
N LEU A 55 2.04 -0.67 -11.23
CA LEU A 55 1.81 -2.09 -11.47
C LEU A 55 0.54 -2.33 -12.29
N MET A 56 -0.56 -1.63 -12.02
CA MET A 56 -1.81 -1.81 -12.76
C MET A 56 -1.65 -1.48 -14.25
N LEU A 57 -0.89 -0.43 -14.59
CA LEU A 57 -0.55 -0.10 -15.97
C LEU A 57 0.29 -1.21 -16.62
N TYR A 58 1.26 -1.75 -15.89
CA TYR A 58 2.08 -2.87 -16.36
C TYR A 58 1.23 -4.14 -16.57
N LEU A 59 0.32 -4.47 -15.65
CA LEU A 59 -0.62 -5.58 -15.78
C LEU A 59 -1.58 -5.38 -16.97
N GLY A 60 -1.96 -4.13 -17.28
CA GLY A 60 -2.71 -3.83 -18.50
C GLY A 60 -1.95 -4.17 -19.78
N ALA A 61 -0.63 -3.95 -19.81
CA ALA A 61 0.20 -4.39 -20.93
C ALA A 61 0.28 -5.92 -21.03
N VAL A 62 0.37 -6.61 -19.89
CA VAL A 62 0.29 -8.09 -19.84
C VAL A 62 -1.05 -8.58 -20.40
N SER A 63 -2.18 -7.95 -20.03
CA SER A 63 -3.50 -8.27 -20.57
C SER A 63 -3.50 -8.19 -22.09
N GLY A 64 -2.97 -7.10 -22.66
CA GLY A 64 -2.88 -6.93 -24.11
C GLY A 64 -2.03 -8.00 -24.81
N HIS A 65 -1.06 -8.61 -24.12
CA HIS A 65 -0.34 -9.77 -24.66
C HIS A 65 -1.19 -11.06 -24.63
N LEU A 66 -1.97 -11.27 -23.56
CA LEU A 66 -2.87 -12.41 -23.45
C LEU A 66 -4.00 -12.32 -24.49
N ASP A 67 -4.56 -11.14 -24.69
CA ASP A 67 -5.62 -10.89 -25.69
C ASP A 67 -5.11 -11.20 -27.10
N LYS A 68 -3.92 -10.69 -27.47
CA LYS A 68 -3.30 -11.00 -28.76
C LYS A 68 -3.04 -12.50 -28.94
N ALA A 69 -2.65 -13.18 -27.86
CA ALA A 69 -2.43 -14.62 -27.88
C ALA A 69 -3.74 -15.40 -28.09
N LEU A 70 -4.86 -14.92 -27.55
CA LEU A 70 -6.19 -15.50 -27.77
C LEU A 70 -6.73 -15.21 -29.18
N GLU A 71 -6.60 -13.97 -29.66
CA GLU A 71 -7.16 -13.54 -30.94
C GLU A 71 -6.42 -14.13 -32.14
N ASN A 72 -5.09 -14.06 -32.10
CA ASN A 72 -4.26 -14.29 -33.29
C ASN A 72 -3.29 -15.46 -33.13
N GLY A 73 -3.33 -16.18 -31.99
CA GLY A 73 -2.42 -17.29 -31.73
C GLY A 73 -0.95 -16.84 -31.64
N THR A 74 -0.69 -15.59 -31.25
CA THR A 74 0.68 -15.13 -31.02
C THR A 74 1.20 -15.72 -29.70
N PRO A 75 2.43 -16.26 -29.65
CA PRO A 75 3.02 -16.70 -28.39
C PRO A 75 3.07 -15.57 -27.36
N VAL A 76 2.77 -15.89 -26.10
CA VAL A 76 2.94 -14.95 -24.98
C VAL A 76 4.44 -14.73 -24.77
N PRO A 77 4.92 -13.46 -24.76
CA PRO A 77 6.33 -13.17 -24.54
C PRO A 77 6.77 -13.63 -23.15
N VAL A 78 8.07 -13.73 -22.91
CA VAL A 78 8.61 -13.98 -21.57
C VAL A 78 8.45 -12.72 -20.74
N ILE A 79 7.66 -12.78 -19.65
CA ILE A 79 7.32 -11.63 -18.81
C ILE A 79 7.88 -11.85 -17.40
N THR A 80 7.63 -13.00 -16.78
CA THR A 80 7.89 -13.28 -15.35
C THR A 80 9.36 -13.21 -14.92
N THR A 81 10.30 -13.39 -15.86
CA THR A 81 11.75 -13.33 -15.59
C THR A 81 12.38 -12.00 -15.99
N THR A 82 11.58 -11.07 -16.52
CA THR A 82 12.09 -9.76 -16.94
C THR A 82 12.41 -8.87 -15.72
N PRO A 83 13.42 -7.99 -15.82
CA PRO A 83 13.69 -6.98 -14.79
C PRO A 83 12.48 -6.09 -14.49
N ASP A 84 11.67 -5.80 -15.52
CA ASP A 84 10.48 -4.96 -15.40
C ASP A 84 9.39 -5.63 -14.55
N TRP A 85 9.14 -6.93 -14.76
CA TRP A 85 8.22 -7.70 -13.92
C TRP A 85 8.66 -7.65 -12.45
N LEU A 86 9.92 -8.00 -12.19
CA LEU A 86 10.48 -8.04 -10.84
C LEU A 86 10.40 -6.67 -10.14
N THR A 87 10.77 -5.61 -10.85
CA THR A 87 10.79 -4.25 -10.28
C THR A 87 9.38 -3.78 -9.94
N ASN A 88 8.41 -3.96 -10.84
CA ASN A 88 7.03 -3.53 -10.59
C ASN A 88 6.38 -4.36 -9.47
N VAL A 89 6.60 -5.67 -9.45
CA VAL A 89 6.08 -6.56 -8.41
C VAL A 89 6.68 -6.23 -7.04
N ILE A 90 8.00 -6.16 -6.92
CA ILE A 90 8.66 -5.92 -5.62
C ILE A 90 8.27 -4.56 -5.06
N ARG A 91 8.23 -3.52 -5.91
CA ARG A 91 7.83 -2.18 -5.48
C ARG A 91 6.39 -2.18 -4.97
N ALA A 92 5.48 -2.84 -5.68
CA ALA A 92 4.09 -2.96 -5.26
C ALA A 92 3.94 -3.79 -3.98
N GLU A 93 4.68 -4.91 -3.83
CA GLU A 93 4.64 -5.73 -2.61
C GLU A 93 5.11 -4.94 -1.39
N ILE A 94 6.25 -4.24 -1.47
CA ILE A 94 6.76 -3.40 -0.37
C ILE A 94 5.72 -2.35 0.03
N ALA A 95 5.12 -1.69 -0.96
CA ALA A 95 4.04 -0.74 -0.77
C ALA A 95 2.84 -1.35 -0.04
N MET A 96 2.35 -2.51 -0.49
CA MET A 96 1.18 -3.17 0.08
C MET A 96 1.45 -3.70 1.50
N PHE A 97 2.66 -4.22 1.77
CA PHE A 97 3.07 -4.59 3.12
C PHE A 97 3.19 -3.38 4.06
N SER A 98 3.53 -2.21 3.53
CA SER A 98 3.58 -0.96 4.30
C SER A 98 2.18 -0.46 4.69
N LEU A 99 1.15 -0.80 3.92
CA LEU A 99 -0.26 -0.54 4.28
C LEU A 99 -0.79 -1.49 5.35
N GLY A 100 -0.29 -2.72 5.37
CA GLY A 100 -0.65 -3.72 6.38
C GLY A 100 -0.23 -5.13 6.00
N ARG A 101 0.08 -5.95 7.01
CA ARG A 101 0.56 -7.32 6.80
C ARG A 101 -0.43 -8.19 6.01
N GLU A 102 -1.71 -8.13 6.34
CA GLU A 102 -2.74 -8.92 5.66
C GLU A 102 -2.97 -8.46 4.21
N ILE A 103 -2.91 -7.14 3.97
CA ILE A 103 -2.98 -6.56 2.62
C ILE A 103 -1.80 -7.06 1.77
N GLY A 104 -0.57 -6.97 2.31
CA GLY A 104 0.62 -7.45 1.63
C GLY A 104 0.58 -8.95 1.33
N LYS A 105 0.11 -9.79 2.26
CA LYS A 105 -0.04 -11.24 2.04
C LYS A 105 -1.05 -11.56 0.95
N GLU A 106 -2.24 -10.94 0.99
CA GLU A 106 -3.30 -11.17 0.00
C GLU A 106 -2.81 -10.79 -1.40
N PHE A 107 -2.16 -9.63 -1.50
CA PHE A 107 -1.58 -9.13 -2.74
C PHE A 107 -0.46 -10.04 -3.28
N SER A 108 0.51 -10.40 -2.43
CA SER A 108 1.62 -11.29 -2.80
C SER A 108 1.12 -12.68 -3.24
N GLY A 109 0.09 -13.20 -2.59
CA GLY A 109 -0.58 -14.43 -3.02
C GLY A 109 -1.15 -14.32 -4.44
N GLY A 110 -1.88 -13.24 -4.74
CA GLY A 110 -2.43 -12.99 -6.07
C GLY A 110 -1.36 -12.81 -7.16
N VAL A 111 -0.28 -12.09 -6.86
CA VAL A 111 0.88 -11.99 -7.77
C VAL A 111 1.53 -13.34 -8.00
N GLY A 112 1.68 -14.16 -6.95
CA GLY A 112 2.23 -15.51 -7.05
C GLY A 112 1.38 -16.45 -7.90
N ASP A 113 0.04 -16.35 -7.79
CA ASP A 113 -0.90 -17.12 -8.63
C ASP A 113 -0.81 -16.69 -10.10
N LEU A 114 -0.75 -15.38 -10.37
CA LEU A 114 -0.57 -14.85 -11.71
C LEU A 114 0.77 -15.29 -12.30
N ARG A 115 1.87 -15.15 -11.55
CA ARG A 115 3.21 -15.56 -11.96
C ARG A 115 3.23 -17.01 -12.41
N ARG A 116 2.70 -17.92 -11.59
CA ARG A 116 2.62 -19.35 -11.92
C ARG A 116 1.81 -19.60 -13.18
N SER A 117 0.70 -18.88 -13.37
CA SER A 117 -0.14 -19.01 -14.56
C SER A 117 0.58 -18.53 -15.82
N LEU A 118 1.34 -17.44 -15.72
CA LEU A 118 2.15 -16.92 -16.82
C LEU A 118 3.33 -17.86 -17.14
N GLU A 119 4.08 -18.34 -16.14
CA GLU A 119 5.20 -19.29 -16.33
C GLU A 119 4.80 -20.58 -17.08
N ILE A 120 3.52 -20.98 -17.00
CA ILE A 120 2.98 -22.14 -17.74
C ILE A 120 2.85 -21.85 -19.23
N ILE A 121 2.55 -20.60 -19.62
CA ILE A 121 2.21 -20.23 -21.01
C ILE A 121 3.31 -19.45 -21.74
N GLU A 122 4.21 -18.80 -21.02
CA GLU A 122 5.28 -17.97 -21.58
C GLU A 122 6.21 -18.76 -22.51
N GLY A 123 6.46 -18.20 -23.70
CA GLY A 123 7.38 -18.80 -24.68
C GLY A 123 6.90 -20.11 -25.29
N ARG A 124 5.64 -20.52 -25.05
CA ARG A 124 5.06 -21.75 -25.56
C ARG A 124 4.04 -21.50 -26.65
N THR A 125 3.68 -22.56 -27.37
CA THR A 125 2.57 -22.55 -28.31
C THR A 125 1.27 -22.19 -27.55
N PRO A 126 0.48 -21.22 -28.04
CA PRO A 126 -0.75 -20.80 -27.38
C PRO A 126 -1.72 -21.97 -27.15
N HIS A 127 -2.14 -22.14 -25.90
CA HIS A 127 -3.24 -23.02 -25.54
C HIS A 127 -4.38 -22.15 -24.99
N PRO A 128 -5.50 -21.97 -25.72
CA PRO A 128 -6.54 -21.00 -25.38
C PRO A 128 -7.03 -21.12 -23.93
N ASP A 129 -7.27 -22.34 -23.44
CA ASP A 129 -7.73 -22.57 -22.07
C ASP A 129 -6.73 -22.09 -21.00
N LEU A 130 -5.42 -22.27 -21.23
CA LEU A 130 -4.39 -21.85 -20.29
C LEU A 130 -4.22 -20.33 -20.31
N ILE A 131 -4.33 -19.72 -21.49
CA ILE A 131 -4.27 -18.27 -21.65
C ILE A 131 -5.49 -17.62 -21.00
N GLN A 132 -6.68 -18.18 -21.19
CA GLN A 132 -7.91 -17.70 -20.55
C GLN A 132 -7.84 -17.84 -19.02
N SER A 133 -7.27 -18.93 -18.52
CA SER A 133 -7.00 -19.10 -17.08
C SER A 133 -6.04 -18.02 -16.54
N ALA A 134 -4.96 -17.73 -17.26
CA ALA A 134 -4.03 -16.66 -16.89
C ALA A 134 -4.70 -15.27 -16.93
N ALA A 135 -5.50 -14.99 -17.97
CA ALA A 135 -6.27 -13.75 -18.10
C ALA A 135 -7.26 -13.58 -16.94
N SER A 136 -8.00 -14.64 -16.57
CA SER A 136 -8.91 -14.59 -15.43
C SER A 136 -8.20 -14.35 -14.08
N THR A 137 -6.95 -14.79 -13.96
CA THR A 137 -6.12 -14.58 -12.77
C THR A 137 -5.59 -13.15 -12.73
N LEU A 138 -5.18 -12.63 -13.89
CA LEU A 138 -4.80 -11.23 -14.08
C LEU A 138 -5.95 -10.28 -13.74
N ASP A 139 -7.14 -10.53 -14.29
CA ASP A 139 -8.33 -9.69 -14.04
C ASP A 139 -8.69 -9.65 -12.56
N ARG A 140 -8.66 -10.80 -11.88
CA ARG A 140 -8.89 -10.85 -10.43
C ARG A 140 -7.87 -10.04 -9.65
N LEU A 141 -6.60 -10.06 -10.05
CA LEU A 141 -5.56 -9.25 -9.42
C LEU A 141 -5.77 -7.75 -9.68
N ILE A 142 -6.08 -7.36 -10.92
CA ILE A 142 -6.37 -5.97 -11.30
C ILE A 142 -7.60 -5.46 -10.55
N GLN A 143 -8.68 -6.24 -10.48
CA GLN A 143 -9.90 -5.85 -9.79
C GLN A 143 -9.63 -5.62 -8.30
N ARG A 144 -8.91 -6.54 -7.63
CA ARG A 144 -8.51 -6.35 -6.22
C ARG A 144 -7.63 -5.12 -6.02
N LEU A 145 -6.65 -4.90 -6.89
CA LEU A 145 -5.82 -3.69 -6.86
C LEU A 145 -6.68 -2.42 -7.00
N SER A 146 -7.58 -2.41 -7.97
CA SER A 146 -8.49 -1.29 -8.23
C SER A 146 -9.41 -1.00 -7.05
N ASP A 147 -10.05 -2.03 -6.49
CA ASP A 147 -10.92 -1.91 -5.31
C ASP A 147 -10.16 -1.29 -4.13
N ARG A 148 -8.90 -1.72 -3.91
CA ARG A 148 -8.04 -1.16 -2.86
C ARG A 148 -7.63 0.28 -3.12
N LEU A 149 -7.30 0.62 -4.36
CA LEU A 149 -6.97 2.01 -4.75
C LEU A 149 -8.18 2.93 -4.58
N MET A 150 -9.39 2.45 -4.87
CA MET A 150 -10.64 3.19 -4.74
C MET A 150 -11.14 3.28 -3.29
N GLU A 151 -10.99 2.23 -2.47
CA GLU A 151 -11.29 2.28 -1.03
C GLU A 151 -10.53 3.40 -0.32
N GLY A 152 -9.27 3.64 -0.72
CA GLY A 152 -8.49 4.76 -0.20
C GLY A 152 -9.07 6.13 -0.53
N ARG A 153 -9.81 6.27 -1.64
CA ARG A 153 -10.41 7.53 -2.09
C ARG A 153 -11.62 7.94 -1.25
N HIS A 154 -12.35 6.99 -0.69
CA HIS A 154 -13.55 7.25 0.12
C HIS A 154 -13.27 7.42 1.62
N ARG A 155 -12.02 7.24 2.05
CA ARG A 155 -11.57 7.43 3.45
C ARG A 155 -10.94 8.81 3.73
N GLN A 156 -10.81 9.66 2.70
CA GLN A 156 -10.42 11.07 2.82
C GLN A 156 -11.66 11.95 2.85
#